data_AF-A0A2D6B0X0-F1
#
_entry.id   AF-A0A2D6B0X0-F1
#
_cell.length_a   1.000
_cell.length_b   1.000
_cell.length_c   1.000
_cell.angle_alpha   90.00
_cell.angle_beta   90.00
_cell.angle_gamma   90.00
#
_symmetry.space_group_name_H-M   'P 1'
#
loop_
_entity.id
_entity.type
_entity.pdbx_description
1 polymer ?
#
loop_
_entity_poly.entity_id
_entity_poly.type
_entity_poly.pdbx_seq_one_letter_code
_entity_poly.pdbx_strand_id
1 'polypeptide(L)'
;MANRLITAFKSINYLQLLFDLIIVTIGVYIAVIFSENKAQREKLHQGERMIELLEVGISHYDQLFSGFVLYHESYNRNFKNKLDSNIIINYSDVIYTAPQYPIDVLHYILTNESYEFFTADLYIPLTTFANNIEQIMYVEEKMVECADRYQTIPDKSHPDYEIIVSQQIQNAKRFYQYLELRASKSKHLAQLAKGIRVKLNESIQ
;
A
#
# COMPACT_ATOMS: atom_id res chain seq x y z
N MET A 1 17.97 54.52 -43.51
CA MET A 1 17.25 54.04 -42.30
C MET A 1 18.07 54.20 -41.01
N ALA A 2 19.40 54.04 -41.02
CA ALA A 2 20.25 54.20 -39.83
C ALA A 2 20.14 55.57 -39.10
N ASN A 3 20.03 56.69 -39.84
CA ASN A 3 19.97 58.03 -39.23
C ASN A 3 18.65 58.36 -38.50
N ARG A 4 17.56 57.61 -38.74
CA ARG A 4 16.29 57.79 -38.01
C ARG A 4 16.29 57.06 -36.66
N LEU A 5 17.05 55.96 -36.53
CA LEU A 5 17.28 55.31 -35.25
C LEU A 5 18.13 56.18 -34.32
N ILE A 6 19.20 56.78 -34.83
CA ILE A 6 20.13 57.61 -34.03
C ILE A 6 19.44 58.86 -33.46
N THR A 7 18.48 59.45 -34.18
CA THR A 7 17.71 60.60 -33.72
C THR A 7 16.62 60.24 -32.71
N ALA A 8 16.00 59.05 -32.83
CA ALA A 8 15.06 58.54 -31.85
C ALA A 8 15.72 58.25 -30.48
N PHE A 9 17.00 57.87 -30.46
CA PHE A 9 17.76 57.65 -29.22
C PHE A 9 18.18 58.95 -28.50
N LYS A 10 18.20 60.10 -29.19
CA LYS A 10 18.70 61.37 -28.65
C LYS A 10 17.72 62.11 -27.73
N SER A 11 16.45 61.70 -27.72
CA SER A 11 15.39 62.26 -26.85
C SER A 11 14.96 61.30 -25.72
N ILE A 12 15.69 60.20 -25.52
CA ILE A 12 15.36 59.22 -24.47
C ILE A 12 15.81 59.80 -23.13
N ASN A 13 14.85 59.99 -22.22
CA ASN A 13 15.13 60.33 -20.85
C ASN A 13 15.69 59.09 -20.15
N TYR A 14 17.02 58.96 -20.12
CA TYR A 14 17.73 57.83 -19.52
C TYR A 14 17.37 57.62 -18.04
N LEU A 15 17.00 58.68 -17.32
CA LEU A 15 16.56 58.59 -15.94
C LEU A 15 15.20 57.87 -15.84
N GLN A 16 14.26 58.23 -16.72
CA GLN A 16 12.96 57.57 -16.82
C GLN A 16 13.12 56.11 -17.25
N LEU A 17 13.97 55.83 -18.25
CA LEU A 17 14.29 54.47 -18.68
C LEU A 17 14.86 53.61 -17.54
N LEU A 18 15.73 54.20 -16.71
CA LEU A 18 16.30 53.54 -15.53
C LEU A 18 15.21 53.24 -14.48
N PHE A 19 14.32 54.21 -14.21
CA PHE A 19 13.20 53.99 -13.29
C PHE A 19 12.24 52.91 -13.80
N ASP A 20 11.90 52.93 -15.09
CA ASP A 20 11.05 51.91 -15.72
C ASP A 20 11.71 50.52 -15.61
N LEU A 21 13.03 50.43 -15.84
CA LEU A 21 13.78 49.17 -15.71
C LEU A 21 13.79 48.66 -14.26
N ILE A 22 13.97 49.55 -13.28
CA ILE A 22 13.91 49.20 -11.85
C ILE A 22 12.51 48.70 -11.49
N ILE A 23 11.45 49.38 -11.93
CA ILE A 23 10.05 48.98 -11.67
C ILE A 23 9.77 47.60 -12.27
N VAL A 24 10.18 47.37 -13.52
CA VAL A 24 10.02 46.05 -14.18
C VAL A 24 10.79 44.97 -13.43
N THR A 25 12.01 45.25 -12.99
CA THR A 25 12.83 44.28 -12.26
C THR A 25 12.23 43.94 -10.90
N ILE A 26 11.73 44.93 -10.16
CA ILE A 26 11.01 44.72 -8.90
C ILE A 26 9.73 43.91 -9.15
N GLY A 27 8.96 44.24 -10.19
CA GLY A 27 7.74 43.51 -10.55
C GLY A 27 8.00 42.04 -10.87
N VAL A 28 9.04 41.75 -11.66
CA VAL A 28 9.45 40.37 -11.98
C VAL A 28 9.92 39.65 -10.73
N TYR A 29 10.76 40.28 -9.90
CA TYR A 29 11.26 39.69 -8.66
C TYR A 29 10.11 39.31 -7.70
N ILE A 30 9.16 40.23 -7.50
CA ILE A 30 7.97 39.98 -6.68
C ILE A 30 7.13 38.84 -7.28
N ALA A 31 6.91 38.83 -8.60
CA ALA A 31 6.15 37.77 -9.26
C ALA A 31 6.79 36.38 -9.09
N VAL A 32 8.13 36.30 -9.18
CA VAL A 32 8.89 35.06 -8.94
C VAL A 32 8.67 34.59 -7.49
N ILE A 33 8.84 35.46 -6.50
CA ILE A 33 8.61 35.12 -5.08
C ILE A 33 7.17 34.65 -4.84
N PHE A 34 6.18 35.33 -5.41
CA PHE A 34 4.77 34.91 -5.27
C PHE A 34 4.51 33.56 -5.92
N SER A 35 5.12 33.29 -7.08
CA SER A 35 5.02 32.00 -7.76
C SER A 35 5.65 30.88 -6.93
N GLU A 36 6.83 31.11 -6.37
CA GLU A 36 7.52 30.14 -5.49
C GLU A 36 6.71 29.87 -4.22
N ASN A 37 6.19 30.91 -3.57
CA ASN A 37 5.34 30.77 -2.38
C ASN A 37 4.05 30.01 -2.69
N LYS A 38 3.43 30.24 -3.85
CA LYS A 38 2.22 29.53 -4.27
C LYS A 38 2.53 28.04 -4.51
N ALA A 39 3.61 27.75 -5.23
CA ALA A 39 4.06 26.38 -5.46
C ALA A 39 4.39 25.65 -4.15
N GLN A 40 5.00 26.34 -3.19
CA GLN A 40 5.31 25.78 -1.87
C GLN A 40 4.04 25.47 -1.06
N ARG A 41 3.02 26.36 -1.10
CA ARG A 41 1.72 26.09 -0.45
C ARG A 41 0.97 24.93 -1.09
N GLU A 42 0.96 24.86 -2.43
CA GLU A 42 0.34 23.74 -3.15
C GLU A 42 1.03 22.41 -2.80
N LYS A 43 2.36 22.38 -2.72
CA LYS A 43 3.12 21.21 -2.26
C LYS A 43 2.76 20.80 -0.83
N LEU A 44 2.69 21.76 0.11
CA LEU A 44 2.31 21.47 1.50
C LEU A 44 0.92 20.84 1.59
N HIS A 45 -0.08 21.40 0.90
CA HIS A 45 -1.43 20.83 0.88
C HIS A 45 -1.51 19.45 0.24
N GLN A 46 -0.69 19.17 -0.78
CA GLN A 46 -0.58 17.82 -1.35
C GLN A 46 0.01 16.83 -0.32
N GLY A 47 1.07 17.22 0.38
CA GLY A 47 1.67 16.42 1.45
C GLY A 47 0.69 16.12 2.58
N GLU A 48 -0.03 17.13 3.09
CA GLU A 48 -1.05 16.97 4.13
C GLU A 48 -2.14 15.97 3.70
N ARG A 49 -2.68 16.13 2.48
CA ARG A 49 -3.70 15.23 1.94
C ARG A 49 -3.18 13.80 1.79
N MET A 50 -1.93 13.63 1.38
CA MET A 50 -1.33 12.31 1.23
C MET A 50 -1.12 11.63 2.58
N ILE A 51 -0.68 12.37 3.60
CA ILE A 51 -0.57 11.87 4.98
C ILE A 51 -1.95 11.42 5.50
N GLU A 52 -3.01 12.21 5.26
CA GLU A 52 -4.38 11.86 5.64
C GLU A 52 -4.85 10.57 4.95
N LEU A 53 -4.65 10.45 3.64
CA LEU A 53 -4.99 9.23 2.88
C LEU A 53 -4.22 8.02 3.40
N LEU A 54 -2.94 8.20 3.72
CA LEU A 54 -2.11 7.14 4.28
C LEU A 54 -2.59 6.72 5.67
N GLU A 55 -2.95 7.67 6.53
CA GLU A 55 -3.49 7.37 7.87
C GLU A 55 -4.78 6.55 7.79
N VAL A 56 -5.72 6.97 6.92
CA VAL A 56 -6.97 6.23 6.66
C VAL A 56 -6.67 4.83 6.15
N GLY A 57 -5.74 4.70 5.18
CA GLY A 57 -5.34 3.41 4.63
C GLY A 57 -4.71 2.48 5.67
N ILE A 58 -3.75 2.97 6.45
CA ILE A 58 -3.08 2.21 7.52
C ILE A 58 -4.06 1.81 8.62
N SER A 59 -4.99 2.69 8.99
CA SER A 59 -6.04 2.39 9.97
C SER A 59 -6.98 1.29 9.47
N HIS A 60 -7.37 1.33 8.19
CA HIS A 60 -8.17 0.27 7.58
C HIS A 60 -7.43 -1.08 7.61
N TYR A 61 -6.15 -1.09 7.24
CA TYR A 61 -5.34 -2.32 7.30
C TYR A 61 -5.16 -2.85 8.72
N ASP A 62 -4.95 -1.99 9.72
CA ASP A 62 -4.86 -2.38 11.14
C ASP A 62 -6.12 -3.14 11.56
N GLN A 63 -7.29 -2.59 11.25
CA GLN A 63 -8.58 -3.24 11.53
C GLN A 63 -8.74 -4.57 10.79
N LEU A 64 -8.43 -4.58 9.49
CA LEU A 64 -8.54 -5.76 8.63
C LEU A 64 -7.66 -6.91 9.15
N PHE A 65 -6.37 -6.65 9.34
CA PHE A 65 -5.43 -7.68 9.76
C PHE A 65 -5.65 -8.12 11.21
N SER A 66 -6.05 -7.21 12.10
CA SER A 66 -6.48 -7.58 13.46
C SER A 66 -7.71 -8.50 13.43
N GLY A 67 -8.69 -8.23 12.55
CA GLY A 67 -9.83 -9.11 12.32
C GLY A 67 -9.42 -10.49 11.81
N PHE A 68 -8.47 -10.55 10.88
CA PHE A 68 -7.92 -11.82 10.38
C PHE A 68 -7.23 -12.63 11.47
N VAL A 69 -6.48 -11.99 12.37
CA VAL A 69 -5.85 -12.69 13.50
C VAL A 69 -6.91 -13.42 14.33
N LEU A 70 -7.98 -12.73 14.74
CA LEU A 70 -9.07 -13.31 15.53
C LEU A 70 -9.80 -14.43 14.78
N TYR A 71 -10.08 -14.21 13.49
CA TYR A 71 -10.68 -15.22 12.63
C TYR A 71 -9.82 -16.49 12.59
N HIS A 72 -8.53 -16.35 12.32
CA HIS A 72 -7.61 -17.48 12.19
C HIS A 72 -7.39 -18.24 13.51
N GLU A 73 -7.38 -17.57 14.66
CA GLU A 73 -7.25 -18.26 15.96
C GLU A 73 -8.34 -19.32 16.19
N SER A 74 -9.56 -19.03 15.76
CA SER A 74 -10.70 -19.95 15.86
C SER A 74 -10.77 -20.93 14.69
N TYR A 75 -10.65 -20.43 13.46
CA TYR A 75 -10.79 -21.22 12.24
C TYR A 75 -9.65 -22.24 12.09
N ASN A 76 -8.39 -21.82 12.25
CA ASN A 76 -7.24 -22.71 12.09
C ASN A 76 -7.27 -23.83 13.13
N ARG A 77 -7.66 -23.52 14.37
CA ARG A 77 -7.81 -24.52 15.44
C ARG A 77 -8.87 -25.56 15.07
N ASN A 78 -10.03 -25.12 14.57
CA ASN A 78 -11.08 -26.02 14.12
C ASN A 78 -10.61 -26.89 12.94
N PHE A 79 -9.99 -26.26 11.94
CA PHE A 79 -9.43 -26.95 10.78
C PHE A 79 -8.39 -27.99 11.19
N LYS A 80 -7.47 -27.64 12.09
CA LYS A 80 -6.44 -28.55 12.61
C LYS A 80 -7.05 -29.73 13.35
N ASN A 81 -8.02 -29.49 14.24
CA ASN A 81 -8.68 -30.57 14.98
C ASN A 81 -9.35 -31.58 14.03
N LYS A 82 -9.99 -31.07 12.98
CA LYS A 82 -10.59 -31.88 11.92
C LYS A 82 -9.55 -32.69 11.16
N LEU A 83 -8.45 -32.05 10.78
CA LEU A 83 -7.32 -32.70 10.10
C LEU A 83 -6.68 -33.80 10.96
N ASP A 84 -6.44 -33.54 12.25
CA ASP A 84 -5.80 -34.47 13.19
C ASP A 84 -6.70 -35.67 13.52
N SER A 85 -8.02 -35.47 13.52
CA SER A 85 -9.00 -36.52 13.78
C SER A 85 -9.18 -37.51 12.62
N ASN A 86 -8.51 -37.32 11.48
CA ASN A 86 -8.75 -38.06 10.22
C ASN A 86 -10.23 -38.14 9.84
N ILE A 87 -11.05 -37.22 10.37
CA ILE A 87 -12.41 -37.03 9.89
C ILE A 87 -12.20 -36.43 8.52
N ILE A 88 -12.36 -37.27 7.50
CA ILE A 88 -12.37 -36.88 6.10
C ILE A 88 -13.59 -35.99 5.94
N ILE A 89 -13.43 -34.72 6.28
CA ILE A 89 -14.39 -33.70 5.89
C ILE A 89 -14.21 -33.61 4.40
N ASN A 90 -15.31 -33.77 3.69
CA ASN A 90 -15.31 -33.45 2.28
C ASN A 90 -14.83 -32.01 2.12
N TYR A 91 -13.56 -31.84 1.76
CA TYR A 91 -12.93 -30.52 1.65
C TYR A 91 -13.31 -29.85 0.33
N SER A 92 -14.16 -30.47 -0.51
CA SER A 92 -14.67 -29.87 -1.74
C SER A 92 -15.36 -28.53 -1.50
N ASP A 93 -15.89 -28.31 -0.29
CA ASP A 93 -16.63 -27.10 0.06
C ASP A 93 -15.73 -26.04 0.73
N VAL A 94 -14.42 -26.29 0.80
CA VAL A 94 -13.46 -25.29 1.29
C VAL A 94 -13.29 -24.23 0.21
N ILE A 95 -14.03 -23.13 0.36
CA ILE A 95 -13.88 -21.92 -0.45
C ILE A 95 -12.97 -20.96 0.30
N TYR A 96 -12.03 -20.35 -0.42
CA TYR A 96 -11.13 -19.36 0.16
C TYR A 96 -11.26 -18.01 -0.56
N THR A 97 -11.77 -17.01 0.16
CA THR A 97 -11.90 -15.65 -0.36
C THR A 97 -10.62 -14.86 -0.10
N ALA A 98 -9.92 -14.50 -1.17
CA ALA A 98 -8.79 -13.57 -1.12
C ALA A 98 -9.30 -12.11 -1.19
N PRO A 99 -9.09 -11.28 -0.15
CA PRO A 99 -9.42 -9.86 -0.20
C PRO A 99 -8.55 -9.12 -1.21
N GLN A 100 -9.05 -8.00 -1.73
CA GLN A 100 -8.27 -7.09 -2.56
C GLN A 100 -7.61 -6.04 -1.66
N TYR A 101 -6.29 -5.90 -1.76
CA TYR A 101 -5.55 -4.87 -1.04
C TYR A 101 -5.19 -3.72 -2.00
N PRO A 102 -5.52 -2.46 -1.68
CA PRO A 102 -5.16 -1.31 -2.51
C PRO A 102 -3.65 -0.97 -2.36
N ILE A 103 -2.78 -1.90 -2.77
CA ILE A 103 -1.32 -1.76 -2.63
C ILE A 103 -0.75 -0.68 -3.57
N ASP A 104 -1.42 -0.41 -4.69
CA ASP A 104 -1.01 0.62 -5.65
C ASP A 104 -0.88 2.01 -5.00
N VAL A 105 -1.71 2.29 -3.99
CA VAL A 105 -1.63 3.55 -3.22
C VAL A 105 -0.34 3.61 -2.41
N LEU A 106 0.04 2.50 -1.76
CA LEU A 106 1.32 2.41 -1.03
C LEU A 106 2.50 2.52 -1.99
N HIS A 107 2.43 1.87 -3.16
CA HIS A 107 3.48 1.97 -4.17
C HIS A 107 3.61 3.39 -4.73
N TYR A 108 2.51 4.06 -5.01
CA TYR A 108 2.52 5.46 -5.46
C TYR A 108 3.23 6.35 -4.43
N ILE A 109 2.89 6.22 -3.16
CA ILE A 109 3.50 6.96 -2.05
C ILE A 109 5.01 6.66 -1.96
N LEU A 110 5.41 5.39 -2.06
CA LEU A 110 6.80 4.97 -1.93
C LEU A 110 7.67 5.37 -3.13
N THR A 111 7.10 5.50 -4.33
CA THR A 111 7.87 5.74 -5.57
C THR A 111 7.92 7.21 -5.98
N ASN A 112 6.81 7.94 -5.90
CA ASN A 112 6.71 9.29 -6.44
C ASN A 112 6.92 10.39 -5.40
N GLU A 113 6.66 10.13 -4.12
CA GLU A 113 6.55 11.19 -3.11
C GLU A 113 7.34 10.89 -1.82
N SER A 114 8.08 9.78 -1.79
CA SER A 114 8.71 9.25 -0.57
C SER A 114 9.76 10.13 0.07
N TYR A 115 10.55 10.87 -0.72
CA TYR A 115 11.65 11.68 -0.19
C TYR A 115 11.32 13.17 -0.01
N GLU A 116 10.27 13.68 -0.68
CA GLU A 116 9.86 15.08 -0.52
C GLU A 116 9.00 15.30 0.74
N PHE A 117 8.22 14.29 1.15
CA PHE A 117 7.24 14.44 2.24
C PHE A 117 7.45 13.51 3.44
N PHE A 118 8.17 12.40 3.27
CA PHE A 118 8.36 11.42 4.35
C PHE A 118 9.82 11.31 4.77
N THR A 119 10.04 11.29 6.08
CA THR A 119 11.37 11.01 6.64
C THR A 119 11.71 9.54 6.45
N ALA A 120 13.01 9.22 6.49
CA ALA A 120 13.49 7.83 6.45
C ALA A 120 12.82 6.94 7.53
N ASP A 121 12.45 7.55 8.66
CA ASP A 121 11.79 6.89 9.79
C ASP A 121 10.40 6.34 9.46
N LEU A 122 9.72 6.91 8.46
CA LEU A 122 8.41 6.45 8.00
C LEU A 122 8.51 5.64 6.70
N TYR A 123 9.47 5.97 5.83
CA TYR A 123 9.71 5.25 4.57
C TYR A 123 10.04 3.77 4.78
N ILE A 124 10.96 3.44 5.69
CA ILE A 124 11.38 2.05 5.94
C ILE A 124 10.21 1.19 6.46
N PRO A 125 9.44 1.62 7.49
CA PRO A 125 8.24 0.91 7.91
C PRO A 125 7.21 0.72 6.80
N LEU A 126 6.93 1.74 5.99
CA LEU A 126 5.96 1.66 4.89
C LEU A 126 6.39 0.66 3.81
N THR A 127 7.67 0.68 3.43
CA THR A 127 8.22 -0.29 2.47
C THR A 127 8.14 -1.72 3.03
N THR A 128 8.48 -1.88 4.30
CA THR A 128 8.38 -3.18 4.99
C THR A 128 6.93 -3.67 5.02
N PHE A 129 5.99 -2.77 5.26
CA PHE A 129 4.57 -3.06 5.29
C PHE A 129 4.03 -3.47 3.91
N ALA A 130 4.34 -2.70 2.86
CA ALA A 130 3.96 -3.02 1.48
C ALA A 130 4.48 -4.40 1.06
N ASN A 131 5.77 -4.70 1.29
CA ASN A 131 6.35 -6.01 1.01
C ASN A 131 5.65 -7.15 1.76
N ASN A 132 5.18 -6.92 2.99
CA ASN A 132 4.44 -7.93 3.73
C ASN A 132 3.00 -8.13 3.20
N ILE A 133 2.38 -7.08 2.64
CA ILE A 133 1.10 -7.21 1.92
C ILE A 133 1.29 -8.09 0.68
N GLU A 134 2.31 -7.84 -0.14
CA GLU A 134 2.56 -8.71 -1.32
C GLU A 134 2.78 -10.17 -0.90
N GLN A 135 3.52 -10.39 0.18
CA GLN A 135 3.72 -11.73 0.69
C GLN A 135 2.44 -12.38 1.23
N ILE A 136 1.50 -11.62 1.80
CA ILE A 136 0.21 -12.19 2.22
C ILE A 136 -0.65 -12.50 0.99
N MET A 137 -0.65 -11.64 -0.04
CA MET A 137 -1.34 -11.89 -1.32
C MET A 137 -0.86 -13.19 -1.96
N TYR A 138 0.46 -13.42 -2.00
CA TYR A 138 1.03 -14.67 -2.50
C TYR A 138 0.58 -15.90 -1.69
N VAL A 139 0.55 -15.79 -0.35
CA VAL A 139 0.04 -16.88 0.50
C VAL A 139 -1.42 -17.17 0.19
N GLU A 140 -2.23 -16.13 0.02
CA GLU A 140 -3.65 -16.24 -0.30
C GLU A 140 -3.90 -16.87 -1.67
N GLU A 141 -3.10 -16.51 -2.68
CA GLU A 141 -3.12 -17.16 -4.00
C GLU A 141 -2.83 -18.67 -3.86
N LYS A 142 -1.82 -19.06 -3.08
CA LYS A 142 -1.53 -20.48 -2.83
C LYS A 142 -2.62 -21.20 -2.07
N MET A 143 -3.37 -20.50 -1.22
CA MET A 143 -4.55 -21.06 -0.57
C MET A 143 -5.68 -21.29 -1.56
N VAL A 144 -5.95 -20.36 -2.47
CA VAL A 144 -6.92 -20.55 -3.57
C VAL A 144 -6.51 -21.75 -4.41
N GLU A 145 -5.25 -21.82 -4.86
CA GLU A 145 -4.75 -22.97 -5.64
C GLU A 145 -4.91 -24.31 -4.91
N CYS A 146 -4.72 -24.33 -3.59
CA CYS A 146 -4.93 -25.53 -2.79
C CYS A 146 -6.42 -25.86 -2.66
N ALA A 147 -7.28 -24.85 -2.46
CA ALA A 147 -8.73 -25.03 -2.39
C ALA A 147 -9.28 -25.64 -3.69
N ASP A 148 -8.84 -25.14 -4.85
CA ASP A 148 -9.27 -25.62 -6.17
C ASP A 148 -8.86 -27.06 -6.48
N ARG A 149 -7.88 -27.61 -5.74
CA ARG A 149 -7.46 -29.01 -5.89
C ARG A 149 -8.33 -29.99 -5.12
N TYR A 150 -9.20 -29.53 -4.23
CA TYR A 150 -10.10 -30.44 -3.52
C TYR A 150 -11.13 -31.05 -4.47
N GLN A 151 -11.24 -32.37 -4.41
CA GLN A 151 -12.20 -33.14 -5.20
C GLN A 151 -13.26 -33.76 -4.30
N THR A 152 -14.46 -33.98 -4.85
CA THR A 152 -15.48 -34.77 -4.15
C THR A 152 -14.94 -36.18 -3.90
N ILE A 153 -15.06 -36.64 -2.67
CA ILE A 153 -14.56 -37.96 -2.27
C ILE A 153 -15.60 -39.01 -2.70
N PRO A 154 -15.22 -40.00 -3.53
CA PRO A 154 -16.16 -41.01 -4.01
C PRO A 154 -16.53 -41.98 -2.89
N ASP A 155 -17.49 -42.87 -3.17
CA ASP A 155 -17.80 -43.97 -2.26
C ASP A 155 -16.61 -44.92 -2.07
N LYS A 156 -16.55 -45.58 -0.90
CA LYS A 156 -15.49 -46.54 -0.54
C LYS A 156 -15.32 -47.71 -1.51
N SER A 157 -16.33 -48.00 -2.31
CA SER A 157 -16.29 -49.05 -3.34
C SER A 157 -15.57 -48.63 -4.62
N HIS A 158 -15.32 -47.33 -4.82
CA HIS A 158 -14.61 -46.84 -5.99
C HIS A 158 -13.13 -47.29 -5.97
N PRO A 159 -12.57 -47.79 -7.08
CA PRO A 159 -11.20 -48.33 -7.11
C PRO A 159 -10.14 -47.32 -6.65
N ASP A 160 -10.35 -46.04 -6.92
CA ASP A 160 -9.41 -44.97 -6.56
C ASP A 160 -9.68 -44.30 -5.19
N TYR A 161 -10.63 -44.81 -4.38
CA TYR A 161 -11.05 -44.18 -3.12
C TYR A 161 -9.86 -43.84 -2.22
N GLU A 162 -9.01 -44.82 -1.91
CA GLU A 162 -7.86 -44.64 -1.02
C GLU A 162 -6.83 -43.65 -1.57
N ILE A 163 -6.64 -43.63 -2.90
CA ILE A 163 -5.72 -42.71 -3.57
C ILE A 163 -6.23 -41.27 -3.43
N ILE A 164 -7.51 -41.05 -3.73
CA ILE A 164 -8.15 -39.73 -3.64
C ILE A 164 -8.14 -39.23 -2.19
N VAL A 165 -8.49 -40.08 -1.21
CA VAL A 165 -8.45 -39.72 0.21
C VAL A 165 -7.04 -39.31 0.65
N SER A 166 -6.02 -40.08 0.27
CA SER A 166 -4.63 -39.77 0.60
C SER A 166 -4.18 -38.42 0.01
N GLN A 167 -4.54 -38.16 -1.25
CA GLN A 167 -4.26 -36.87 -1.91
C GLN A 167 -4.97 -35.72 -1.21
N GLN A 168 -6.23 -35.90 -0.81
CA GLN A 168 -7.02 -34.89 -0.09
C GLN A 168 -6.41 -34.55 1.27
N ILE A 169 -5.96 -35.55 2.02
CA ILE A 169 -5.27 -35.35 3.30
C ILE A 169 -3.96 -34.57 3.10
N GLN A 170 -3.18 -34.91 2.06
CA GLN A 170 -1.95 -34.18 1.75
C GLN A 170 -2.23 -32.72 1.36
N ASN A 171 -3.27 -32.50 0.56
CA ASN A 171 -3.70 -31.16 0.19
C ASN A 171 -4.17 -30.36 1.42
N ALA A 172 -4.94 -30.98 2.32
CA ALA A 172 -5.37 -30.37 3.57
C ALA A 172 -4.21 -29.98 4.49
N LYS A 173 -3.16 -30.82 4.57
CA LYS A 173 -1.92 -30.48 5.29
C LYS A 173 -1.23 -29.25 4.70
N ARG A 174 -1.14 -29.15 3.36
CA ARG A 174 -0.56 -27.99 2.67
C ARG A 174 -1.40 -26.74 2.88
N PHE A 175 -2.72 -26.84 2.72
CA PHE A 175 -3.66 -25.75 2.98
C PHE A 175 -3.53 -25.24 4.42
N TYR A 176 -3.42 -26.14 5.40
CA TYR A 176 -3.19 -25.78 6.79
C TYR A 176 -1.87 -25.03 7.02
N GLN A 177 -0.79 -25.42 6.34
CA GLN A 177 0.48 -24.67 6.41
C GLN A 177 0.30 -23.23 5.92
N TYR A 178 -0.44 -23.02 4.83
CA TYR A 178 -0.73 -21.66 4.35
C TYR A 178 -1.69 -20.89 5.27
N LEU A 179 -2.66 -21.55 5.91
CA LEU A 179 -3.50 -20.93 6.95
C LEU A 179 -2.67 -20.39 8.12
N GLU A 180 -1.67 -21.14 8.58
CA GLU A 180 -0.78 -20.71 9.66
C GLU A 180 0.14 -19.57 9.21
N LEU A 181 0.67 -19.64 7.98
CA LEU A 181 1.47 -18.56 7.41
C LEU A 181 0.66 -17.26 7.29
N ARG A 182 -0.59 -17.35 6.81
CA ARG A 182 -1.49 -16.19 6.73
C ARG A 182 -1.78 -15.60 8.11
N ALA A 183 -2.06 -16.44 9.11
CA ALA A 183 -2.30 -15.98 10.47
C ALA A 183 -1.09 -15.24 11.04
N SER A 184 0.11 -15.81 10.87
CA SER A 184 1.37 -15.21 11.29
C SER A 184 1.63 -13.86 10.59
N LYS A 185 1.45 -13.81 9.26
CA LYS A 185 1.60 -12.57 8.48
C LYS A 185 0.57 -11.51 8.85
N SER A 186 -0.69 -11.89 9.06
CA SER A 186 -1.73 -10.96 9.51
C SER A 186 -1.38 -10.35 10.86
N LYS A 187 -0.87 -11.16 11.80
CA LYS A 187 -0.40 -10.66 13.10
C LYS A 187 0.76 -9.68 12.94
N HIS A 188 1.73 -9.99 12.09
CA HIS A 188 2.85 -9.11 11.82
C HIS A 188 2.42 -7.79 11.14
N LEU A 189 1.54 -7.88 10.14
CA LEU A 189 0.98 -6.71 9.45
C LEU A 189 0.18 -5.81 10.39
N ALA A 190 -0.63 -6.37 11.30
CA ALA A 190 -1.32 -5.58 12.32
C ALA A 190 -0.34 -4.83 13.24
N GLN A 191 0.76 -5.48 13.63
CA GLN A 191 1.82 -4.82 14.43
C GLN A 191 2.52 -3.69 13.65
N LEU A 192 2.85 -3.93 12.39
CA LEU A 192 3.47 -2.93 11.51
C LEU A 192 2.53 -1.74 11.28
N ALA A 193 1.24 -1.99 10.97
CA ALA A 193 0.24 -0.95 10.77
C ALA A 193 0.10 -0.07 12.03
N LYS A 194 0.02 -0.68 13.20
CA LYS A 194 0.00 0.04 14.48
C LYS A 194 1.26 0.88 14.69
N GLY A 195 2.44 0.33 14.38
CA GLY A 195 3.71 1.05 14.48
C GLY A 195 3.82 2.25 13.53
N ILE A 196 3.35 2.08 12.29
CA ILE A 196 3.29 3.17 11.30
C ILE A 196 2.33 4.27 11.77
N ARG A 197 1.16 3.91 12.30
CA ARG A 197 0.18 4.89 12.81
C ARG A 197 0.75 5.74 13.95
N VAL A 198 1.50 5.13 14.87
CA VAL A 198 2.18 5.88 15.95
C VAL A 198 3.15 6.91 15.36
N LYS A 199 3.99 6.50 14.40
CA LYS A 199 4.95 7.39 13.73
C LYS A 199 4.29 8.51 12.92
N LEU A 200 3.17 8.22 12.26
CA LEU A 200 2.39 9.23 11.54
C LEU A 200 1.88 10.31 12.50
N ASN A 201 1.33 9.90 13.66
CA ASN A 201 0.83 10.84 14.66
C ASN A 201 1.94 11.69 15.29
N GLU A 202 3.13 11.14 15.46
CA GLU A 202 4.32 11.86 15.94
C GLU A 202 4.85 12.88 14.91
N SER A 203 4.64 12.63 13.62
CA SER A 203 5.12 13.50 12.53
C SER A 203 4.20 14.69 12.25
N ILE A 204 2.98 14.68 12.78
CA ILE A 204 1.97 15.74 12.61
C ILE A 204 2.02 16.78 13.76
N GLN A 205 2.73 16.47 14.86
CA GLN A 205 2.92 17.37 16.02
C GLN A 205 4.16 18.25 15.89
#